data_AF-A0A452XYW2-F1
#
_entry.id   AF-A0A452XYW2-F1
#
_cell.length_a   1.000
_cell.length_b   1.000
_cell.length_c   1.000
_cell.angle_alpha   90.00
_cell.angle_beta   90.00
_cell.angle_gamma   90.00
#
_symmetry.space_group_name_H-M   'P 1'
#
loop_
_entity.id
_entity.type
_entity.pdbx_description
1 polymer ?
#
loop_
_entity_poly.entity_id
_entity_poly.type
_entity_poly.pdbx_seq_one_letter_code
_entity_poly.pdbx_strand_id
1 'polypeptide(L)'
;MLFHLCRYAAVFAAFIAGMTCLVGMDFSAKILSSLAKSFEDEYSKDDGLSVRNLMLLFSYLCIFDVIACDLVYDLLSVLSERLTELDVSTVLTILQCCGMKLRGDDPGAMKDFVLSIQNLVRQSKLRSAGREDGKADLHSKRMEFMLETICDIKNNKKRSKEDPSQHTRVKKWLQKLKSEDILLRGLKWSKLLDPEKKGQWWLSGDVSSTAGNVEDVAAVISKEVVEAQKLVHLAAAQRMNTDIRRAIFCIIMSAEDYVDAFDKILRLDLSGKQV
;
A
#
# COMPACT_ATOMS: atom_id res chain seq x y z
N MET A 1 24.05 -4.73 14.25
CA MET A 1 22.95 -5.60 13.76
C MET A 1 21.83 -4.81 13.06
N LEU A 2 21.29 -3.73 13.66
CA LEU A 2 20.25 -2.88 13.04
C LEU A 2 20.56 -2.40 11.60
N PHE A 3 21.80 -1.98 11.33
CA PHE A 3 22.20 -1.49 10.00
C PHE A 3 22.20 -2.56 8.91
N HIS A 4 22.39 -3.83 9.28
CA HIS A 4 22.38 -4.92 8.29
C HIS A 4 20.96 -5.25 7.86
N LEU A 5 19.98 -5.25 8.78
CA LEU A 5 18.60 -5.55 8.44
C LEU A 5 17.93 -4.50 7.55
N CYS A 6 18.18 -3.20 7.78
CA CYS A 6 17.68 -2.17 6.86
C CYS A 6 18.23 -2.36 5.44
N ARG A 7 19.50 -2.80 5.32
CA ARG A 7 20.11 -3.10 4.03
C ARG A 7 19.45 -4.29 3.32
N TYR A 8 19.06 -5.33 4.05
CA TYR A 8 18.34 -6.46 3.47
C TYR A 8 16.92 -6.08 3.05
N ALA A 9 16.19 -5.29 3.86
CA ALA A 9 14.84 -4.84 3.53
C ALA A 9 14.82 -4.04 2.21
N ALA A 10 15.80 -3.14 2.00
CA ALA A 10 15.94 -2.41 0.74
C ALA A 10 16.20 -3.34 -0.46
N VAL A 11 17.05 -4.36 -0.30
CA VAL A 11 17.34 -5.34 -1.36
C VAL A 11 16.10 -6.16 -1.70
N PHE A 12 15.36 -6.64 -0.71
CA PHE A 12 14.10 -7.37 -0.93
C PHE A 12 13.04 -6.50 -1.60
N ALA A 13 12.88 -5.25 -1.17
CA ALA A 13 11.94 -4.33 -1.81
C ALA A 13 12.33 -4.02 -3.26
N ALA A 14 13.63 -3.86 -3.57
CA ALA A 14 14.11 -3.67 -4.93
C ALA A 14 13.87 -4.90 -5.81
N PHE A 15 14.07 -6.10 -5.27
CA PHE A 15 13.74 -7.35 -5.94
C PHE A 15 12.24 -7.44 -6.24
N ILE A 16 11.38 -7.16 -5.25
CA ILE A 16 9.93 -7.13 -5.43
C ILE A 16 9.55 -6.11 -6.50
N ALA A 17 10.10 -4.90 -6.46
CA ALA A 17 9.85 -3.87 -7.47
C ALA A 17 10.21 -4.37 -8.89
N GLY A 18 11.38 -4.99 -9.06
CA GLY A 18 11.79 -5.58 -10.33
C GLY A 18 10.87 -6.72 -10.79
N MET A 19 10.44 -7.59 -9.87
CA MET A 19 9.50 -8.67 -10.18
C MET A 19 8.12 -8.14 -10.56
N THR A 20 7.66 -7.06 -9.93
CA THR A 20 6.41 -6.40 -10.31
C THR A 20 6.46 -5.89 -11.75
N CYS A 21 7.63 -5.44 -12.22
CA CYS A 21 7.81 -5.04 -13.63
C CYS A 21 7.71 -6.20 -14.61
N LEU A 22 8.04 -7.42 -14.17
CA LEU A 22 8.03 -8.61 -15.02
C LEU A 22 6.69 -9.35 -14.99
N VAL A 23 6.12 -9.50 -13.79
CA VAL A 23 4.94 -10.35 -13.53
C VAL A 23 3.65 -9.52 -13.46
N GLY A 24 3.76 -8.22 -13.19
CA GLY A 24 2.63 -7.32 -12.99
C GLY A 24 2.29 -7.09 -11.52
N MET A 25 1.37 -6.16 -11.29
CA MET A 25 0.98 -5.67 -9.96
C MET A 25 0.33 -6.73 -9.05
N ASP A 26 -0.25 -7.79 -9.62
CA ASP A 26 -0.79 -8.94 -8.88
C ASP A 26 0.23 -9.57 -7.93
N PHE A 27 1.47 -9.68 -8.39
CA PHE A 27 2.57 -10.25 -7.63
C PHE A 27 2.81 -9.46 -6.34
N SER A 28 2.91 -8.14 -6.46
CA SER A 28 3.15 -7.26 -5.32
C SER A 28 1.93 -7.16 -4.41
N ALA A 29 0.72 -7.19 -4.94
CA ALA A 29 -0.49 -7.20 -4.13
C ALA A 29 -0.60 -8.47 -3.24
N LYS A 30 -0.24 -9.65 -3.78
CA LYS A 30 -0.15 -10.90 -3.00
C LYS A 30 0.88 -10.81 -1.87
N ILE A 31 2.08 -10.30 -2.18
CA ILE A 31 3.13 -10.13 -1.17
C ILE A 31 2.69 -9.15 -0.09
N LEU A 32 2.04 -8.06 -0.48
CA LEU A 32 1.56 -7.03 0.42
C LEU A 32 0.45 -7.53 1.35
N SER A 33 -0.46 -8.38 0.84
CA SER A 33 -1.47 -9.05 1.66
C SER A 33 -0.83 -10.02 2.66
N SER A 34 0.16 -10.80 2.23
CA SER A 34 0.93 -11.67 3.13
C SER A 34 1.67 -10.87 4.20
N LEU A 35 2.30 -9.75 3.81
CA LEU A 35 3.01 -8.84 4.72
C LEU A 35 2.05 -8.23 5.75
N ALA A 36 0.88 -7.77 5.34
CA ALA A 36 -0.13 -7.21 6.25
C ALA A 36 -0.61 -8.25 7.27
N LYS A 37 -0.85 -9.49 6.81
CA LYS A 37 -1.21 -10.60 7.70
C LYS A 37 -0.08 -10.92 8.70
N SER A 38 1.15 -11.06 8.23
CA SER A 38 2.31 -11.27 9.10
C SER A 38 2.50 -10.12 10.08
N PHE A 39 2.20 -8.89 9.68
CA PHE A 39 2.25 -7.75 10.59
C PHE A 39 1.26 -7.91 11.75
N GLU A 40 -0.02 -8.21 11.49
CA GLU A 40 -1.02 -8.38 12.56
C GLU A 40 -0.72 -9.62 13.43
N ASP A 41 -0.19 -10.70 12.84
CA ASP A 41 0.21 -11.91 13.57
C ASP A 41 1.37 -11.63 14.54
N GLU A 42 2.43 -10.95 14.09
CA GLU A 42 3.58 -10.60 14.94
C GLU A 42 3.27 -9.47 15.92
N TYR A 43 2.39 -8.54 15.54
CA TYR A 43 1.86 -7.51 16.43
C TYR A 43 1.08 -8.13 17.60
N SER A 44 0.25 -9.14 17.32
CA SER A 44 -0.50 -9.87 18.36
C SER A 44 0.38 -10.63 19.34
N LYS A 45 1.62 -10.97 18.94
CA LYS A 45 2.63 -11.62 19.78
C LYS A 45 3.52 -10.62 20.55
N ASP A 46 3.30 -9.31 20.36
CA ASP A 46 4.16 -8.24 20.88
C ASP A 46 5.63 -8.36 20.41
N ASP A 47 5.87 -8.94 19.23
CA ASP A 47 7.22 -9.02 18.63
C ASP A 47 7.57 -7.75 17.88
N GLY A 48 7.99 -6.74 18.65
CA GLY A 48 8.38 -5.44 18.10
C GLY A 48 9.56 -5.48 17.11
N LEU A 49 10.41 -6.51 17.14
CA LEU A 49 11.51 -6.64 16.19
C LEU A 49 11.00 -7.11 14.83
N SER A 50 10.14 -8.13 14.81
CA SER A 50 9.53 -8.65 13.59
C SER A 50 8.61 -7.61 12.94
N VAL A 51 7.78 -6.94 13.74
CA VAL A 51 6.94 -5.82 13.31
C VAL A 51 7.79 -4.73 12.64
N ARG A 52 8.87 -4.31 13.29
CA ARG A 52 9.79 -3.31 12.73
C ARG A 52 10.37 -3.75 11.38
N ASN A 53 10.78 -5.01 11.25
CA ASN A 53 11.39 -5.53 10.03
C ASN A 53 10.40 -5.55 8.86
N LEU A 54 9.16 -5.99 9.11
CA LEU A 54 8.08 -5.96 8.13
C LEU A 54 7.78 -4.52 7.68
N MET A 55 7.77 -3.57 8.62
CA MET A 55 7.48 -2.16 8.33
C MET A 55 8.63 -1.44 7.64
N LEU A 56 9.88 -1.87 7.83
CA LEU A 56 11.00 -1.45 6.99
C LEU A 56 10.82 -1.91 5.55
N LEU A 57 10.48 -3.19 5.33
CA LEU A 57 10.20 -3.70 3.98
C LEU A 57 9.06 -2.91 3.32
N PHE A 58 7.95 -2.72 4.03
CA PHE A 58 6.80 -1.92 3.57
C PHE A 58 7.20 -0.48 3.20
N SER A 59 8.00 0.17 4.04
CA SER A 59 8.50 1.53 3.78
C SER A 59 9.38 1.60 2.53
N TYR A 60 10.21 0.58 2.30
CA TYR A 60 11.04 0.50 1.09
C TYR A 60 10.23 0.23 -0.18
N LEU A 61 9.14 -0.53 -0.10
CA LEU A 61 8.19 -0.70 -1.21
C LEU A 61 7.60 0.66 -1.64
N CYS A 62 7.34 1.56 -0.68
CA CYS A 62 6.92 2.94 -0.98
C CYS A 62 8.05 3.76 -1.63
N ILE A 63 9.28 3.65 -1.14
CA ILE A 63 10.44 4.38 -1.70
C ILE A 63 10.69 4.00 -3.17
N PHE A 64 10.52 2.72 -3.51
CA PHE A 64 10.69 2.20 -4.88
C PHE A 64 9.42 2.28 -5.74
N ASP A 65 8.39 3.01 -5.30
CA ASP A 65 7.14 3.24 -6.04
C ASP A 65 6.39 1.93 -6.39
N VAL A 66 6.48 0.90 -5.53
CA VAL A 66 5.63 -0.31 -5.65
C VAL A 66 4.25 -0.05 -5.07
N ILE A 67 4.19 0.68 -3.96
CA ILE A 67 2.94 1.09 -3.30
C ILE A 67 2.87 2.62 -3.23
N ALA A 68 1.66 3.17 -3.40
CA ALA A 68 1.44 4.59 -3.28
C ALA A 68 1.38 5.05 -1.81
N CYS A 69 1.57 6.36 -1.61
CA CYS A 69 1.63 6.96 -0.28
C CYS A 69 0.28 6.91 0.46
N ASP A 70 -0.83 6.86 -0.28
CA ASP A 70 -2.19 6.68 0.24
C ASP A 70 -2.32 5.46 1.15
N LEU A 71 -1.79 4.30 0.74
CA LEU A 71 -1.80 3.09 1.56
C LEU A 71 -0.95 3.26 2.83
N VAL A 72 0.18 3.97 2.73
CA VAL A 72 1.03 4.23 3.90
C VAL A 72 0.30 5.13 4.90
N TYR A 73 -0.40 6.17 4.42
CA TYR A 73 -1.23 7.01 5.29
C TYR A 73 -2.43 6.28 5.89
N ASP A 74 -3.02 5.34 5.16
CA ASP A 74 -4.10 4.50 5.68
C ASP A 74 -3.60 3.64 6.86
N LEU A 75 -2.45 2.98 6.72
CA LEU A 75 -1.81 2.26 7.83
C LEU A 75 -1.45 3.21 8.99
N LEU A 76 -0.84 4.36 8.72
CA LEU A 76 -0.50 5.35 9.75
C LEU A 76 -1.73 5.82 10.52
N SER A 77 -2.89 5.91 9.87
CA SER A 77 -4.17 6.23 10.50
C SER A 77 -4.61 5.12 11.44
N VAL A 78 -4.57 3.85 11.00
CA VAL A 78 -4.85 2.68 11.85
C VAL A 78 -3.98 2.65 13.10
N LEU A 79 -2.67 2.87 12.97
CA LEU A 79 -1.72 2.90 14.09
C LEU A 79 -2.01 4.08 15.05
N SER A 80 -2.42 5.22 14.51
CA SER A 80 -2.74 6.41 15.31
C SER A 80 -4.04 6.29 16.10
N GLU A 81 -4.99 5.50 15.60
CA GLU A 81 -6.24 5.21 16.31
C GLU A 81 -6.04 4.24 17.48
N ARG A 82 -5.19 3.21 17.32
CA ARG A 82 -4.88 2.22 18.38
C ARG A 82 -3.98 2.80 19.48
N LEU A 83 -2.97 3.57 19.08
CA LEU A 83 -2.08 4.38 19.93
C LEU A 83 -1.39 3.62 21.09
N THR A 84 -0.94 2.38 20.86
CA THR A 84 -0.07 1.65 21.78
C THR A 84 1.40 2.09 21.67
N GLU A 85 2.26 1.66 22.59
CA GLU A 85 3.71 1.94 22.48
C GLU A 85 4.31 1.31 21.21
N LEU A 86 3.86 0.10 20.84
CA LEU A 86 4.28 -0.59 19.63
C LEU A 86 3.82 0.16 18.37
N ASP A 87 2.61 0.73 18.37
CA ASP A 87 2.12 1.58 17.27
C ASP A 87 3.01 2.80 17.09
N VAL A 88 3.33 3.52 18.18
CA VAL A 88 4.17 4.72 18.13
C VAL A 88 5.59 4.39 17.64
N SER A 89 6.16 3.28 18.12
CA SER A 89 7.46 2.78 17.64
C SER A 89 7.43 2.43 16.14
N THR A 90 6.31 1.86 15.69
CA THR A 90 6.09 1.50 14.28
C THR A 90 5.96 2.72 13.39
N VAL A 91 5.13 3.71 13.78
CA VAL A 91 5.02 5.01 13.11
C VAL A 91 6.39 5.68 12.98
N LEU A 92 7.16 5.70 14.07
CA LEU A 92 8.50 6.27 14.06
C LEU A 92 9.42 5.55 13.06
N THR A 93 9.34 4.22 12.98
CA THR A 93 10.10 3.41 12.01
C THR A 93 9.75 3.79 10.57
N ILE A 94 8.45 3.86 10.25
CA ILE A 94 7.96 4.22 8.91
C ILE A 94 8.46 5.62 8.52
N LEU A 95 8.25 6.61 9.39
CA LEU A 95 8.62 8.01 9.10
C LEU A 95 10.14 8.21 9.00
N GLN A 96 10.93 7.49 9.79
CA GLN A 96 12.40 7.52 9.66
C GLN A 96 12.88 6.93 8.34
N CYS A 97 12.16 5.96 7.78
CA CYS A 97 12.54 5.30 6.53
C CYS A 97 12.02 6.07 5.30
N CYS A 98 10.70 6.23 5.16
CA CYS A 98 10.06 6.79 3.96
C CYS A 98 9.39 8.16 4.19
N GLY A 99 9.52 8.80 5.36
CA GLY A 99 8.83 10.07 5.66
C GLY A 99 9.16 11.23 4.71
N MET A 100 10.39 11.29 4.19
CA MET A 100 10.78 12.29 3.17
C MET A 100 10.09 12.04 1.83
N LYS A 101 9.89 10.77 1.46
CA LYS A 101 9.16 10.36 0.24
C LYS A 101 7.68 10.72 0.38
N LEU A 102 7.05 10.36 1.51
CA LEU A 102 5.66 10.71 1.80
C LEU A 102 5.41 12.22 1.73
N ARG A 103 6.30 13.04 2.30
CA ARG A 103 6.22 14.51 2.21
C ARG A 103 6.37 15.03 0.77
N GLY A 104 7.22 14.39 -0.02
CA GLY A 104 7.44 14.75 -1.42
C GLY A 104 6.22 14.43 -2.28
N ASP A 105 5.57 13.30 -2.01
CA ASP A 105 4.40 12.83 -2.76
C ASP A 105 3.12 13.55 -2.34
N ASP A 106 2.87 13.72 -1.03
CA ASP A 106 1.71 14.42 -0.49
C ASP A 106 2.07 15.27 0.76
N PRO A 107 2.45 16.54 0.58
CA PRO A 107 2.74 17.44 1.70
C PRO A 107 1.50 17.79 2.53
N GLY A 108 0.29 17.68 1.96
CA GLY A 108 -0.98 17.94 2.63
C GLY A 108 -1.30 16.86 3.64
N ALA A 109 -1.36 15.60 3.18
CA ALA A 109 -1.57 14.45 4.06
C ALA A 109 -0.48 14.33 5.15
N MET A 110 0.78 14.64 4.83
CA MET A 110 1.84 14.71 5.84
C MET A 110 1.54 15.76 6.92
N LYS A 111 1.08 16.95 6.53
CA LYS A 111 0.73 18.01 7.48
C LYS A 111 -0.43 17.58 8.37
N ASP A 112 -1.48 17.03 7.80
CA ASP A 112 -2.69 16.61 8.52
C ASP A 112 -2.38 15.46 9.48
N PHE A 113 -1.59 14.48 9.05
CA PHE A 113 -1.09 13.41 9.92
C PHE A 113 -0.32 13.97 11.12
N VAL A 114 0.63 14.89 10.90
CA VAL A 114 1.40 15.47 12.02
C VAL A 114 0.52 16.29 12.96
N LEU A 115 -0.48 17.01 12.43
CA LEU A 115 -1.45 17.73 13.28
C LEU A 115 -2.27 16.76 14.14
N SER A 116 -2.67 15.62 13.58
CA SER A 116 -3.34 14.54 14.34
C SER A 116 -2.46 14.05 15.49
N ILE A 117 -1.19 13.72 15.23
CA ILE A 117 -0.22 13.31 16.25
C ILE A 117 0.00 14.40 17.31
N GLN A 118 0.12 15.67 16.92
CA GLN A 118 0.29 16.79 17.87
C GLN A 118 -0.92 16.94 18.79
N ASN A 119 -2.13 16.74 18.27
CA ASN A 119 -3.34 16.74 19.07
C ASN A 119 -3.36 15.58 20.06
N LEU A 120 -2.92 14.39 19.64
CA LEU A 120 -2.79 13.21 20.50
C LEU A 120 -1.78 13.43 21.63
N VAL A 121 -0.62 14.02 21.34
CA VAL A 121 0.38 14.42 22.37
C VAL A 121 -0.20 15.41 23.38
N ARG A 122 -0.97 16.38 22.92
CA ARG A 122 -1.62 17.35 23.82
C ARG A 122 -2.63 16.65 24.74
N GLN A 123 -3.40 15.72 24.20
CA GLN A 123 -4.37 14.95 24.97
C GLN A 123 -3.69 14.01 25.98
N SER A 124 -2.58 13.36 25.62
CA SER A 124 -1.84 12.50 26.54
C SER A 124 -1.22 13.30 27.70
N LYS A 125 -0.64 14.47 27.41
CA LYS A 125 -0.11 15.41 28.43
C LYS A 125 -1.20 15.87 29.40
N LEU A 126 -2.40 16.20 28.91
CA LEU A 126 -3.54 16.58 29.75
C LEU A 126 -4.00 15.43 30.66
N ARG A 127 -4.04 14.20 30.15
CA ARG A 127 -4.39 13.01 30.95
C ARG A 127 -3.38 12.73 32.06
N SER A 128 -2.09 12.97 31.79
CA SER A 128 -1.02 12.79 32.78
C SER A 128 -0.96 13.90 33.83
N ALA A 129 -1.38 15.12 33.50
CA ALA A 129 -1.41 16.25 34.44
C ALA A 129 -2.50 16.15 35.53
N GLY A 130 -3.53 15.32 35.33
CA GLY A 130 -4.60 15.08 36.30
C GLY A 130 -4.37 13.90 37.26
N ARG A 131 -3.22 13.23 37.18
CA ARG A 131 -2.89 12.05 38.01
C ARG A 131 -1.83 12.45 39.04
N GLU A 132 -2.27 12.89 40.22
CA GLU A 132 -1.39 13.34 41.32
C GLU A 132 -0.60 12.21 42.00
N ASP A 133 -0.84 10.94 41.65
CA ASP A 133 -0.01 9.82 42.13
C ASP A 133 1.28 9.72 41.32
N GLY A 134 2.40 10.07 41.96
CA GLY A 134 3.76 10.23 41.43
C GLY A 134 4.45 9.03 40.77
N LYS A 135 3.70 8.07 40.21
CA LYS A 135 4.19 7.08 39.25
C LYS A 135 3.69 7.43 37.85
N ALA A 136 4.26 8.50 37.27
CA ALA A 136 4.27 8.62 35.82
C ALA A 136 5.03 7.41 35.26
N ASP A 137 4.29 6.45 34.72
CA ASP A 137 4.80 5.18 34.19
C ASP A 137 5.94 5.45 33.21
N LEU A 138 7.06 4.74 33.36
CA LEU A 138 8.26 4.92 32.53
C LEU A 138 7.90 4.75 31.03
N HIS A 139 6.92 3.88 30.74
CA HIS A 139 6.37 3.64 29.42
C HIS A 139 5.64 4.87 28.85
N SER A 140 4.89 5.61 29.67
CA SER A 140 4.22 6.85 29.25
C SER A 140 5.22 7.93 28.82
N LYS A 141 6.35 8.06 29.53
CA LYS A 141 7.41 9.03 29.18
C LYS A 141 8.17 8.66 27.91
N ARG A 142 8.43 7.36 27.71
CA ARG A 142 9.06 6.84 26.50
C ARG A 142 8.19 7.06 25.28
N MET A 143 6.90 6.73 25.38
CA MET A 143 5.91 6.98 24.33
C MET A 143 5.79 8.47 23.99
N GLU A 144 5.72 9.34 24.99
CA GLU A 144 5.69 10.80 24.82
C GLU A 144 6.92 11.31 24.05
N PHE A 145 8.12 10.85 24.41
CA PHE A 145 9.35 11.19 23.71
C PHE A 145 9.36 10.72 22.24
N MET A 146 8.80 9.54 21.96
CA MET A 146 8.69 9.05 20.58
C MET A 146 7.72 9.90 19.76
N LEU A 147 6.58 10.30 20.33
CA LEU A 147 5.62 11.19 19.67
C LEU A 147 6.19 12.59 19.42
N GLU A 148 6.98 13.13 20.35
CA GLU A 148 7.73 14.37 20.13
C GLU A 148 8.77 14.20 19.01
N THR A 149 9.46 13.06 18.95
CA THR A 149 10.38 12.75 17.87
C THR A 149 9.66 12.69 16.51
N ILE A 150 8.45 12.14 16.45
CA ILE A 150 7.62 12.15 15.24
C ILE A 150 7.31 13.59 14.80
N CYS A 151 6.96 14.48 15.74
CA CYS A 151 6.75 15.89 15.45
C CYS A 151 8.01 16.58 14.92
N ASP A 152 9.20 16.20 15.42
CA ASP A 152 10.49 16.74 14.97
C ASP A 152 10.91 16.25 13.57
N ILE A 153 10.46 15.05 13.15
CA ILE A 153 10.72 14.53 11.80
C ILE A 153 10.12 15.46 10.74
N LYS A 154 8.94 16.05 11.00
CA LYS A 154 8.35 17.10 10.14
C LYS A 154 9.30 18.29 9.92
N ASN A 155 10.05 18.66 10.95
CA ASN A 155 10.95 19.80 10.94
C ASN A 155 12.34 19.48 10.34
N ASN A 156 12.55 18.26 9.83
CA ASN A 156 13.78 17.84 9.16
C ASN A 156 15.05 17.97 10.02
N LYS A 157 14.92 17.98 11.36
CA LYS A 157 16.06 18.11 12.28
C LYS A 157 16.90 16.83 12.38
N LYS A 158 16.35 15.68 11.99
CA LYS A 158 17.02 14.37 12.00
C LYS A 158 16.87 13.72 10.63
N ARG A 159 17.87 13.90 9.74
CA ARG A 159 17.95 13.10 8.52
C ARG A 159 18.33 11.67 8.89
N SER A 160 17.75 10.68 8.21
CA SER A 160 18.15 9.28 8.36
C SER A 160 19.63 9.13 7.98
N LYS A 161 20.33 8.20 8.65
CA LYS A 161 21.77 7.95 8.45
C LYS A 161 22.08 7.09 7.22
N GLU A 162 21.06 6.69 6.46
CA GLU A 162 21.25 5.88 5.25
C GLU A 162 21.61 6.78 4.07
N ASP A 163 22.58 6.32 3.28
CA ASP A 163 23.04 7.02 2.10
C ASP A 163 21.92 7.05 1.05
N PRO A 164 21.27 8.21 0.81
CA PRO A 164 20.20 8.33 -0.17
C PRO A 164 20.68 7.98 -1.58
N SER A 165 21.99 8.01 -1.82
CA SER A 165 22.59 7.77 -3.14
C SER A 165 22.39 6.34 -3.64
N GLN A 166 22.41 5.33 -2.75
CA GLN A 166 22.26 3.92 -3.14
C GLN A 166 20.81 3.63 -3.58
N HIS A 167 19.84 4.07 -2.78
CA HIS A 167 18.42 3.90 -3.13
C HIS A 167 18.06 4.68 -4.39
N THR A 168 18.65 5.86 -4.58
CA THR A 168 18.45 6.66 -5.80
C THR A 168 18.98 5.96 -7.05
N ARG A 169 20.12 5.26 -6.97
CA ARG A 169 20.67 4.48 -8.10
C ARG A 169 19.77 3.31 -8.47
N VAL A 170 19.34 2.53 -7.47
CA VAL A 170 18.44 1.37 -7.67
C VAL A 170 17.09 1.84 -8.22
N LYS A 171 16.53 2.90 -7.64
CA LYS A 171 15.28 3.50 -8.12
C LYS A 171 15.39 3.96 -9.57
N LYS A 172 16.45 4.68 -9.94
CA LYS A 172 16.69 5.09 -11.34
C LYS A 172 16.85 3.89 -12.27
N TRP A 173 17.43 2.80 -11.80
CA TRP A 173 17.53 1.58 -12.58
C TRP A 173 16.17 0.91 -12.78
N LEU A 174 15.34 0.83 -11.74
CA LEU A 174 13.95 0.34 -11.82
C LEU A 174 13.09 1.20 -12.75
N GLN A 175 13.23 2.53 -12.71
CA GLN A 175 12.50 3.45 -13.61
C GLN A 175 12.82 3.20 -15.09
N LYS A 176 14.05 2.79 -15.43
CA LYS A 176 14.40 2.39 -16.81
C LYS A 176 13.66 1.13 -17.28
N LEU A 177 13.15 0.33 -16.36
CA LEU A 177 12.38 -0.89 -16.63
C LEU A 177 10.87 -0.61 -16.75
N LYS A 178 10.46 0.66 -16.89
CA LYS A 178 9.06 1.14 -16.90
C LYS A 178 8.30 0.92 -15.57
N SER A 179 8.97 1.05 -14.43
CA SER A 179 8.33 0.87 -13.12
C SER A 179 7.19 1.87 -12.81
N GLU A 180 7.06 2.97 -13.54
CA GLU A 180 6.02 3.98 -13.30
C GLU A 180 4.59 3.45 -13.61
N ASP A 181 4.45 2.44 -14.47
CA ASP A 181 3.16 1.83 -14.83
C ASP A 181 2.65 0.80 -13.80
N ILE A 182 3.39 0.59 -12.70
CA ILE A 182 3.22 -0.57 -11.81
C ILE A 182 2.89 -0.18 -10.36
N LEU A 183 2.73 1.12 -10.10
CA LEU A 183 2.38 1.65 -8.78
C LEU A 183 0.99 1.17 -8.34
N LEU A 184 0.92 0.39 -7.25
CA LEU A 184 -0.34 -0.02 -6.62
C LEU A 184 -0.98 1.21 -5.94
N ARG A 185 -2.12 1.65 -6.48
CA ARG A 185 -2.92 2.79 -6.01
C ARG A 185 -4.29 2.36 -5.51
N GLY A 186 -4.92 3.19 -4.68
CA GLY A 186 -6.32 3.01 -4.27
C GLY A 186 -6.55 1.81 -3.36
N LEU A 187 -5.48 1.26 -2.79
CA LEU A 187 -5.53 0.11 -1.90
C LEU A 187 -5.52 0.58 -0.46
N LYS A 188 -6.47 0.08 0.34
CA LYS A 188 -6.55 0.33 1.79
C LYS A 188 -5.95 -0.82 2.58
N TRP A 189 -5.41 -0.53 3.75
CA TRP A 189 -4.87 -1.50 4.69
C TRP A 189 -5.91 -2.55 5.10
N SER A 190 -7.14 -2.10 5.37
CA SER A 190 -8.27 -3.01 5.67
C SER A 190 -8.55 -4.00 4.54
N LYS A 191 -8.32 -3.61 3.28
CA LYS A 191 -8.53 -4.49 2.13
C LYS A 191 -7.50 -5.61 2.03
N LEU A 192 -6.28 -5.38 2.49
CA LEU A 192 -5.22 -6.40 2.55
C LEU A 192 -5.53 -7.50 3.56
N LEU A 193 -6.32 -7.18 4.57
CA LEU A 193 -6.71 -8.05 5.69
C LEU A 193 -8.13 -8.61 5.57
N ASP A 194 -8.84 -8.31 4.47
CA ASP A 194 -10.23 -8.72 4.25
C ASP A 194 -10.34 -10.26 4.25
N PRO A 195 -10.98 -10.89 5.26
CA PRO A 195 -11.05 -12.34 5.38
C PRO A 195 -11.93 -12.96 4.30
N GLU A 196 -12.89 -12.19 3.77
CA GLU A 196 -13.79 -12.65 2.72
C GLU A 196 -13.15 -12.57 1.33
N LYS A 197 -11.92 -12.04 1.24
CA LYS A 197 -11.17 -11.84 -0.01
C LYS A 197 -11.95 -11.03 -1.06
N LYS A 198 -13.03 -10.34 -0.67
CA LYS A 198 -13.86 -9.55 -1.58
C LYS A 198 -12.98 -8.50 -2.22
N GLY A 199 -13.13 -8.21 -3.51
CA GLY A 199 -12.37 -7.17 -4.20
C GLY A 199 -10.83 -7.31 -4.19
N GLN A 200 -10.28 -8.46 -3.76
CA GLN A 200 -8.86 -8.77 -3.86
C GLN A 200 -8.60 -9.40 -5.24
N TRP A 201 -8.54 -8.56 -6.26
CA TRP A 201 -8.37 -8.97 -7.67
C TRP A 201 -7.12 -9.83 -7.91
N TRP A 202 -6.11 -9.70 -7.06
CA TRP A 202 -4.91 -10.54 -7.10
C TRP A 202 -5.14 -11.98 -6.64
N LEU A 203 -6.29 -12.29 -6.03
CA LEU A 203 -6.65 -13.66 -5.62
C LEU A 203 -7.57 -14.38 -6.61
N SER A 204 -7.81 -13.82 -7.80
CA SER A 204 -8.69 -14.44 -8.81
C SER A 204 -8.25 -15.82 -9.33
N GLY A 205 -7.13 -16.38 -8.86
CA GLY A 205 -6.74 -17.79 -9.08
C GLY A 205 -6.95 -18.73 -7.90
N ASP A 206 -7.38 -18.22 -6.74
CA ASP A 206 -7.63 -18.95 -5.49
C ASP A 206 -9.06 -18.67 -4.99
N VAL A 207 -10.02 -18.68 -5.94
CA VAL A 207 -11.42 -18.91 -5.58
C VAL A 207 -11.42 -20.27 -4.90
N SER A 208 -11.56 -20.25 -3.58
CA SER A 208 -11.75 -21.44 -2.78
C SER A 208 -12.82 -22.28 -3.47
N SER A 209 -12.39 -23.45 -3.92
CA SER A 209 -13.19 -24.58 -4.34
C SER A 209 -14.06 -25.04 -3.17
N THR A 210 -14.98 -24.18 -2.76
CA THR A 210 -16.16 -24.57 -2.01
C THR A 210 -17.10 -25.19 -3.03
N ALA A 211 -16.86 -26.48 -3.28
CA ALA A 211 -17.79 -27.44 -3.86
C ALA A 211 -18.85 -26.86 -4.83
N GLY A 212 -18.41 -26.49 -6.03
CA GLY A 212 -19.27 -26.30 -7.19
C GLY A 212 -18.63 -27.03 -8.36
N ASN A 213 -19.39 -27.92 -9.01
CA ASN A 213 -18.90 -28.83 -10.04
C ASN A 213 -18.01 -28.14 -11.07
N VAL A 214 -16.89 -28.77 -11.43
CA VAL A 214 -15.93 -28.27 -12.43
C VAL A 214 -16.63 -28.02 -13.78
N GLU A 215 -17.72 -28.74 -14.08
CA GLU A 215 -18.57 -28.47 -15.23
C GLU A 215 -19.29 -27.12 -15.20
N ASP A 216 -19.75 -26.65 -14.03
CA ASP A 216 -20.47 -25.36 -13.91
C ASP A 216 -19.53 -24.17 -14.10
N VAL A 217 -18.29 -24.26 -13.59
CA VAL A 217 -17.27 -23.23 -13.80
C VAL A 217 -16.88 -23.16 -15.28
N ALA A 218 -16.72 -24.30 -15.93
CA ALA A 218 -16.47 -24.35 -17.37
C ALA A 218 -17.67 -23.80 -18.19
N ALA A 219 -18.91 -24.03 -17.75
CA ALA A 219 -20.11 -23.49 -18.38
C ALA A 219 -20.22 -21.96 -18.23
N VAL A 220 -19.86 -21.41 -17.06
CA VAL A 220 -19.83 -19.96 -16.83
C VAL A 220 -18.73 -19.29 -17.67
N ILE A 221 -17.51 -19.85 -17.67
CA ILE A 221 -16.40 -19.31 -18.48
C ILE A 221 -16.73 -19.36 -19.97
N SER A 222 -17.29 -20.48 -20.46
CA SER A 222 -17.67 -20.58 -21.87
C SER A 222 -18.78 -19.60 -22.24
N LYS A 223 -19.74 -19.34 -21.34
CA LYS A 223 -20.77 -18.32 -21.54
C LYS A 223 -20.17 -16.90 -21.58
N GLU A 224 -19.28 -16.56 -20.65
CA GLU A 224 -18.59 -15.27 -20.61
C GLU A 224 -17.73 -15.04 -21.86
N VAL A 225 -17.03 -16.08 -22.35
CA VAL A 225 -16.25 -16.01 -23.59
C VAL A 225 -17.16 -15.74 -24.80
N VAL A 226 -18.33 -16.39 -24.86
CA VAL A 226 -19.31 -16.16 -25.93
C VAL A 226 -19.90 -14.75 -25.86
N GLU A 227 -20.19 -14.24 -24.66
CA GLU A 227 -20.67 -12.86 -24.48
C GLU A 227 -19.61 -11.83 -24.83
N ALA A 228 -18.35 -12.04 -24.44
CA ALA A 228 -17.23 -11.19 -24.84
C ALA A 228 -17.04 -11.17 -26.37
N GLN A 229 -17.15 -12.31 -27.04
CA GLN A 229 -17.10 -12.38 -28.50
C GLN A 229 -18.24 -11.59 -29.16
N LYS A 230 -19.47 -11.69 -28.63
CA LYS A 230 -20.61 -10.89 -29.11
C LYS A 230 -20.36 -9.40 -28.96
N LEU A 231 -19.82 -8.95 -27.82
CA LEU A 231 -19.50 -7.56 -27.58
C LEU A 231 -18.42 -7.04 -28.54
N VAL A 232 -17.41 -7.85 -28.85
CA VAL A 232 -16.39 -7.51 -29.86
C VAL A 232 -16.98 -7.36 -31.26
N HIS A 233 -17.90 -8.25 -31.65
CA HIS A 233 -18.62 -8.13 -32.92
C HIS A 233 -19.52 -6.90 -32.97
N LEU A 234 -20.18 -6.58 -31.86
CA LEU A 234 -21.04 -5.40 -31.75
C LEU A 234 -20.22 -4.10 -31.80
N ALA A 235 -19.05 -4.08 -31.17
CA ALA A 235 -18.09 -2.97 -31.27
C ALA A 235 -17.69 -2.73 -32.74
N ALA A 236 -17.37 -3.79 -33.48
CA ALA A 236 -17.04 -3.70 -34.90
C ALA A 236 -18.23 -3.19 -35.75
N ALA A 237 -19.45 -3.64 -35.46
CA ALA A 237 -20.66 -3.15 -36.11
C ALA A 237 -20.92 -1.65 -35.85
N GLN A 238 -20.54 -1.16 -34.67
CA GLN A 238 -20.61 0.26 -34.30
C GLN A 238 -19.40 1.08 -34.80
N ARG A 239 -18.63 0.57 -35.77
CA ARG A 239 -17.46 1.23 -36.38
C ARG A 239 -16.33 1.56 -35.38
N MET A 240 -16.24 0.80 -34.28
CA MET A 240 -15.07 0.84 -33.39
C MET A 240 -13.93 0.04 -34.04
N ASN A 241 -13.19 0.70 -34.93
CA ASN A 241 -12.23 0.01 -35.81
C ASN A 241 -10.81 -0.12 -35.22
N THR A 242 -10.55 0.45 -34.03
CA THR A 242 -9.26 0.36 -33.34
C THR A 242 -9.38 -0.52 -32.11
N ASP A 243 -8.30 -1.22 -31.75
CA ASP A 243 -8.25 -2.08 -30.54
C ASP A 243 -8.68 -1.31 -29.29
N ILE A 244 -8.22 -0.07 -29.16
CA ILE A 244 -8.56 0.83 -28.06
C ILE A 244 -10.06 1.14 -28.02
N ARG A 245 -10.67 1.53 -29.16
CA ARG A 245 -12.11 1.83 -29.21
C ARG A 245 -12.96 0.60 -28.94
N ARG A 246 -12.52 -0.58 -29.40
CA ARG A 246 -13.18 -1.85 -29.09
C ARG A 246 -13.07 -2.20 -27.61
N ALA A 247 -11.90 -2.01 -27.01
CA ALA A 247 -11.69 -2.25 -25.59
C ALA A 247 -12.55 -1.33 -24.72
N ILE A 248 -12.57 -0.02 -25.01
CA ILE A 248 -13.44 0.95 -24.31
C ILE A 248 -14.92 0.57 -24.47
N PHE A 249 -15.33 0.21 -25.69
CA PHE A 249 -16.71 -0.23 -25.95
C PHE A 249 -17.09 -1.46 -25.12
N CYS A 250 -16.25 -2.50 -25.13
CA CYS A 250 -16.48 -3.71 -24.36
C CYS A 250 -16.56 -3.41 -22.86
N ILE A 251 -15.66 -2.58 -22.32
CA ILE A 251 -15.66 -2.20 -20.91
C ILE A 251 -16.95 -1.49 -20.52
N ILE A 252 -17.40 -0.50 -21.30
CA ILE A 252 -18.63 0.24 -21.00
C ILE A 252 -19.84 -0.68 -21.05
N MET A 253 -19.91 -1.57 -22.03
CA MET A 253 -21.05 -2.47 -22.24
C MET A 253 -21.08 -3.66 -21.27
N SER A 254 -19.95 -3.98 -20.63
CA SER A 254 -19.82 -5.08 -19.67
C SER A 254 -19.65 -4.59 -18.22
N ALA A 255 -19.67 -3.29 -17.95
CA ALA A 255 -19.52 -2.76 -16.60
C ALA A 255 -20.82 -2.86 -15.81
N GLU A 256 -20.70 -3.11 -14.50
CA GLU A 256 -21.88 -3.18 -13.61
C GLU A 256 -22.42 -1.78 -13.29
N ASP A 257 -21.52 -0.82 -13.11
CA ASP A 257 -21.84 0.58 -12.86
C ASP A 257 -20.76 1.53 -13.44
N TYR A 258 -20.94 2.83 -13.25
CA TYR A 258 -20.02 3.85 -13.75
C TYR A 258 -18.65 3.85 -13.04
N VAL A 259 -18.58 3.37 -11.80
CA VAL A 259 -17.32 3.30 -11.02
C VAL A 259 -16.47 2.15 -11.53
N ASP A 260 -17.08 0.98 -11.72
CA ASP A 260 -16.47 -0.20 -12.34
C ASP A 260 -15.98 0.09 -13.76
N ALA A 261 -16.79 0.78 -14.57
CA ALA A 261 -16.38 1.23 -15.90
C ALA A 261 -15.17 2.17 -15.85
N PHE A 262 -15.18 3.13 -14.92
CA PHE A 262 -14.10 4.11 -14.76
C PHE A 262 -12.78 3.44 -14.37
N ASP A 263 -12.80 2.55 -13.37
CA ASP A 263 -11.63 1.81 -12.92
C ASP A 263 -11.06 0.90 -14.02
N LYS A 264 -11.93 0.25 -14.80
CA LYS A 264 -11.52 -0.59 -15.94
C LYS A 264 -10.92 0.24 -17.08
N ILE A 265 -11.45 1.43 -17.37
CA ILE A 265 -10.90 2.34 -18.39
C ILE A 265 -9.53 2.88 -17.96
N LEU A 266 -9.34 3.23 -16.68
CA LEU A 266 -8.05 3.70 -16.17
C LEU A 266 -6.94 2.65 -16.30
N ARG A 267 -7.30 1.36 -16.35
CA ARG A 267 -6.36 0.24 -16.55
C ARG A 267 -6.01 -0.01 -18.01
N LEU A 268 -6.76 0.54 -18.96
CA LEU A 268 -6.31 0.60 -20.35
C LEU A 268 -5.19 1.64 -20.40
N ASP A 269 -3.96 1.20 -20.68
CA ASP A 269 -2.80 2.07 -20.86
C ASP A 269 -2.95 2.91 -22.14
N LEU A 270 -3.79 3.94 -22.06
CA LEU A 270 -4.09 4.85 -23.16
C LEU A 270 -2.95 5.84 -23.31
N SER A 271 -2.04 5.56 -24.25
CA SER A 271 -1.03 6.53 -24.66
C SER A 271 -1.69 7.79 -25.23
N GLY A 272 -1.12 8.98 -24.96
CA GLY A 272 -1.72 10.29 -25.23
C GLY A 272 -2.23 10.57 -26.66
N LYS A 273 -2.86 11.74 -26.86
CA LYS A 273 -3.63 12.16 -28.06
C LYS A 273 -4.80 11.25 -28.47
N GLN A 274 -5.13 10.23 -27.68
CA GLN A 274 -6.29 9.36 -27.86
C GLN A 274 -7.43 9.64 -26.86
N VAL A 275 -7.25 10.66 -26.01
CA VAL A 275 -8.31 11.32 -25.22
C VAL A 275 -8.95 12.42 -26.08
#